data_AF-A0A654DZM9-F1
#
_entry.id   AF-A0A654DZM9-F1
#
_cell.length_a   1.000
_cell.length_b   1.000
_cell.length_c   1.000
_cell.angle_alpha   90.00
_cell.angle_beta   90.00
_cell.angle_gamma   90.00
#
_symmetry.space_group_name_H-M   'P 1'
#
loop_
_entity.id
_entity.type
_entity.pdbx_description
1 polymer ?
#
loop_
_entity_poly.entity_id
_entity_poly.type
_entity_poly.pdbx_seq_one_letter_code
_entity_poly.pdbx_strand_id
1 'polypeptide(L)'
;MEAPLFKINPDRNKPWNDLPDLPIHPNLYRTVDIMEQLGNTKSALGRLHGRSVAIPNQGILINTISLQEAKASSEIENIFTTDDELYQAYSEEGEDVHVKGAPKEVLRYREALWEGHRYLMAQGQFDQDYFIRLYRIIKQTNDGLRPPSAHIYIKQGGTGPNAGTAIYTPPRDKGIIEQKLQNLTDFVNDDEKYPIDPLIKMAIAHYQFEVIHPFRDGNGRAGRIFNINILTQKGLLDLPILFLSRYIINHKSEYYSLLAGVTQRGLWERWILYMLKAVETTANLTFNKVNDILAAKEGMMKAITDETKIRKPEQLVQMIFTQPLTKVSHLTDAKIYAEGTARNYLNQLCDLSILEKRTISGHHYYLNMELYRILSE
;
A
#
# COMPACT_ATOMS: atom_id res chain seq x y z
N MET A 1 -37.32 -14.24 -17.93
CA MET A 1 -35.90 -14.10 -17.53
C MET A 1 -35.80 -12.83 -16.73
N GLU A 2 -35.40 -12.91 -15.46
CA GLU A 2 -35.09 -11.72 -14.67
C GLU A 2 -33.94 -10.95 -15.34
N ALA A 3 -33.99 -9.62 -15.28
CA ALA A 3 -32.90 -8.78 -15.78
C ALA A 3 -31.62 -9.06 -14.97
N PRO A 4 -30.43 -9.04 -15.61
CA PRO A 4 -29.19 -9.25 -14.90
C PRO A 4 -29.00 -8.17 -13.82
N LEU A 5 -28.61 -8.59 -12.61
CA LEU A 5 -28.39 -7.71 -11.45
C LEU A 5 -27.24 -6.71 -11.64
N PHE A 6 -26.38 -6.94 -12.63
CA PHE A 6 -25.29 -6.06 -13.02
C PHE A 6 -25.15 -6.06 -14.53
N LYS A 7 -25.05 -4.86 -15.11
CA LYS A 7 -24.75 -4.70 -16.53
C LYS A 7 -23.27 -4.98 -16.75
N ILE A 8 -22.97 -5.92 -17.63
CA ILE A 8 -21.59 -6.26 -18.03
C ILE A 8 -21.15 -5.37 -19.21
N ASN A 9 -19.85 -5.28 -19.46
CA ASN A 9 -19.32 -4.61 -20.65
C ASN A 9 -19.58 -5.48 -21.90
N PRO A 10 -20.41 -5.04 -22.85
CA PRO A 10 -20.74 -5.83 -24.03
C PRO A 10 -19.62 -5.86 -25.09
N ASP A 11 -18.70 -4.88 -25.10
CA ASP A 11 -17.63 -4.77 -26.11
C ASP A 11 -16.35 -4.19 -25.49
N ARG A 12 -15.32 -5.04 -25.36
CA ARG A 12 -14.03 -4.70 -24.73
C ARG A 12 -13.24 -3.63 -25.48
N ASN A 13 -13.57 -3.36 -26.74
CA ASN A 13 -12.88 -2.38 -27.58
C ASN A 13 -13.58 -1.01 -27.56
N LYS A 14 -14.79 -0.92 -26.99
CA LYS A 14 -15.53 0.33 -26.88
C LYS A 14 -15.41 0.90 -25.47
N PRO A 15 -15.24 2.22 -25.33
CA PRO A 15 -15.26 2.86 -24.03
C PRO A 15 -16.56 2.53 -23.29
N TRP A 16 -16.44 2.05 -22.06
CA TRP A 16 -17.59 1.66 -21.26
C TRP A 16 -18.23 2.85 -20.55
N ASN A 17 -18.69 3.84 -21.32
CA ASN A 17 -19.22 5.11 -20.80
C ASN A 17 -20.47 4.94 -19.92
N ASP A 18 -21.24 3.89 -20.15
CA ASP A 18 -22.41 3.49 -19.36
C ASP A 18 -22.07 2.46 -18.27
N LEU A 19 -20.82 2.47 -17.79
CA LEU A 19 -20.38 1.80 -16.56
C LEU A 19 -21.42 2.06 -15.45
N PRO A 20 -22.01 1.02 -14.84
CA PRO A 20 -22.99 1.20 -13.77
C PRO A 20 -22.44 2.02 -12.61
N ASP A 21 -23.27 2.93 -12.12
CA ASP A 21 -22.98 3.69 -10.91
C ASP A 21 -23.15 2.83 -9.66
N LEU A 22 -22.43 3.21 -8.61
CA LEU A 22 -22.58 2.66 -7.27
C LEU A 22 -23.81 3.28 -6.59
N PRO A 23 -24.49 2.53 -5.69
CA PRO A 23 -24.13 1.19 -5.20
C PRO A 23 -24.57 0.07 -6.16
N ILE A 24 -23.89 -1.08 -6.08
CA ILE A 24 -24.32 -2.30 -6.78
C ILE A 24 -25.53 -2.94 -6.08
N HIS A 25 -26.24 -3.83 -6.79
CA HIS A 25 -27.42 -4.51 -6.24
C HIS A 25 -27.08 -5.33 -4.96
N PRO A 26 -27.88 -5.25 -3.87
CA PRO A 26 -27.61 -5.94 -2.60
C PRO A 26 -27.29 -7.44 -2.69
N ASN A 27 -28.01 -8.17 -3.55
CA ASN A 27 -27.80 -9.61 -3.72
C ASN A 27 -26.40 -9.98 -4.25
N LEU A 28 -25.63 -9.02 -4.76
CA LEU A 28 -24.26 -9.25 -5.25
C LEU A 28 -23.20 -9.22 -4.13
N TYR A 29 -23.53 -8.67 -2.96
CA TYR A 29 -22.60 -8.55 -1.82
C TYR A 29 -23.17 -9.01 -0.47
N ARG A 30 -24.47 -9.33 -0.39
CA ARG A 30 -25.12 -9.85 0.82
C ARG A 30 -25.35 -11.36 0.75
N THR A 31 -24.28 -12.10 0.44
CA THR A 31 -24.30 -13.56 0.41
C THR A 31 -23.75 -14.14 1.71
N VAL A 32 -24.10 -15.39 2.02
CA VAL A 32 -23.63 -16.07 3.25
C VAL A 32 -22.10 -16.15 3.27
N ASP A 33 -21.50 -16.60 2.17
CA ASP A 33 -20.05 -16.73 2.04
C ASP A 33 -19.32 -15.39 2.29
N ILE A 34 -19.85 -14.28 1.76
CA ILE A 34 -19.26 -12.94 2.01
C ILE A 34 -19.38 -12.57 3.48
N MET A 35 -20.51 -12.85 4.14
CA MET A 35 -20.69 -12.51 5.55
C MET A 35 -19.79 -13.34 6.47
N GLU A 36 -19.61 -14.62 6.17
CA GLU A 36 -18.67 -15.50 6.89
C GLU A 36 -17.22 -15.01 6.72
N GLN A 37 -16.80 -14.77 5.48
CA GLN A 37 -15.47 -14.25 5.19
C GLN A 37 -15.25 -12.86 5.80
N LEU A 38 -16.26 -11.99 5.78
CA LEU A 38 -16.22 -10.67 6.43
C LEU A 38 -15.97 -10.79 7.93
N GLY A 39 -16.61 -11.73 8.62
CA GLY A 39 -16.37 -12.00 10.04
C GLY A 39 -14.91 -12.34 10.33
N ASN A 40 -14.32 -13.23 9.55
CA ASN A 40 -12.89 -13.60 9.65
C ASN A 40 -11.97 -12.39 9.39
N THR A 41 -12.27 -11.62 8.34
CA THR A 41 -11.50 -10.42 7.97
C THR A 41 -11.55 -9.36 9.08
N LYS A 42 -12.72 -9.08 9.66
CA LYS A 42 -12.87 -8.12 10.77
C LYS A 42 -12.11 -8.58 12.01
N SER A 43 -12.16 -9.88 12.34
CA SER A 43 -11.38 -10.43 13.45
C SER A 43 -9.87 -10.26 13.24
N ALA A 44 -9.37 -10.56 12.03
CA ALA A 44 -7.95 -10.40 11.71
C ALA A 44 -7.51 -8.93 11.80
N LEU A 45 -8.30 -8.03 11.20
CA LEU A 45 -8.01 -6.60 11.18
C LEU A 45 -8.09 -5.97 12.58
N GLY A 46 -9.07 -6.38 13.40
CA GLY A 46 -9.19 -5.94 14.80
C GLY A 46 -8.00 -6.35 15.66
N ARG A 47 -7.43 -7.56 15.46
CA ARG A 47 -6.19 -7.98 16.12
C ARG A 47 -5.01 -7.09 15.74
N LEU A 48 -4.85 -6.80 14.45
CA LEU A 48 -3.80 -5.89 13.96
C LEU A 48 -3.98 -4.49 14.54
N HIS A 49 -5.19 -3.93 14.47
CA HIS A 49 -5.51 -2.60 15.00
C HIS A 49 -5.17 -2.50 16.47
N GLY A 50 -5.74 -3.38 17.31
CA GLY A 50 -5.50 -3.38 18.75
C GLY A 50 -4.02 -3.53 19.11
N ARG A 51 -3.26 -4.34 18.36
CA ARG A 51 -1.81 -4.45 18.57
C ARG A 51 -1.06 -3.19 18.17
N SER A 52 -1.42 -2.58 17.04
CA SER A 52 -0.75 -1.40 16.51
C SER A 52 -0.91 -0.16 17.39
N VAL A 53 -2.08 0.01 18.02
CA VAL A 53 -2.35 1.13 18.95
C VAL A 53 -1.52 1.02 20.22
N ALA A 54 -1.22 -0.19 20.68
CA ALA A 54 -0.46 -0.43 21.90
C ALA A 54 1.05 -0.16 21.75
N ILE A 55 1.56 0.14 20.55
CA ILE A 55 3.00 0.28 20.30
C ILE A 55 3.50 1.68 20.67
N PRO A 56 4.47 1.78 21.60
CA PRO A 56 5.15 3.04 21.86
C PRO A 56 5.94 3.47 20.61
N ASN A 57 5.69 4.69 20.14
CA ASN A 57 6.23 5.23 18.89
C ASN A 57 5.91 4.35 17.66
N GLN A 58 4.69 4.50 17.16
CA GLN A 58 4.22 3.81 15.94
C GLN A 58 5.06 4.11 14.69
N GLY A 59 5.94 5.12 14.73
CA GLY A 59 6.86 5.50 13.64
C GLY A 59 7.69 4.36 13.05
N ILE A 60 7.99 3.33 13.83
CA ILE A 60 8.68 2.12 13.34
C ILE A 60 7.82 1.39 12.30
N LEU A 61 6.53 1.18 12.59
CA LEU A 61 5.59 0.55 11.66
C LEU A 61 5.33 1.42 10.44
N ILE A 62 5.25 2.74 10.67
CA ILE A 62 5.06 3.75 9.63
C ILE A 62 6.11 3.57 8.54
N ASN A 63 7.38 3.39 8.89
CA ASN A 63 8.46 3.36 7.91
C ASN A 63 8.71 1.97 7.32
N THR A 64 8.64 0.91 8.13
CA THR A 64 9.03 -0.44 7.69
C THR A 64 7.92 -1.13 6.88
N ILE A 65 6.71 -1.21 7.43
CA ILE A 65 5.61 -1.93 6.79
C ILE A 65 5.09 -1.19 5.56
N SER A 66 5.01 0.14 5.60
CA SER A 66 4.57 0.91 4.41
C SER A 66 5.57 0.81 3.25
N LEU A 67 6.86 0.65 3.54
CA LEU A 67 7.89 0.46 2.53
C LEU A 67 7.78 -0.91 1.87
N GLN A 68 7.46 -1.95 2.65
CA GLN A 68 7.17 -3.29 2.12
C GLN A 68 5.92 -3.29 1.23
N GLU A 69 4.85 -2.65 1.68
CA GLU A 69 3.64 -2.43 0.87
C GLU A 69 3.97 -1.69 -0.44
N ALA A 70 4.77 -0.62 -0.37
CA ALA A 70 5.16 0.15 -1.53
C ALA A 70 5.95 -0.68 -2.55
N LYS A 71 6.88 -1.53 -2.07
CA LYS A 71 7.68 -2.43 -2.91
C LYS A 71 6.78 -3.44 -3.62
N ALA A 72 5.96 -4.20 -2.88
CA ALA A 72 5.08 -5.21 -3.46
C ALA A 72 4.05 -4.60 -4.43
N SER A 73 3.49 -3.44 -4.07
CA SER A 73 2.54 -2.73 -4.92
C SER A 73 3.17 -2.26 -6.23
N SER A 74 4.43 -1.82 -6.20
CA SER A 74 5.16 -1.41 -7.40
C SER A 74 5.57 -2.61 -8.26
N GLU A 75 5.87 -3.75 -7.65
CA GLU A 75 6.20 -5.00 -8.34
C GLU A 75 5.02 -5.53 -9.20
N ILE A 76 3.78 -5.30 -8.75
CA ILE A 76 2.57 -5.62 -9.53
C ILE A 76 2.59 -4.87 -10.88
N GLU A 77 3.12 -3.65 -10.91
CA GLU A 77 3.27 -2.83 -12.13
C GLU A 77 4.60 -3.08 -12.87
N ASN A 78 5.33 -4.16 -12.53
CA ASN A 78 6.63 -4.53 -13.09
C ASN A 78 7.76 -3.52 -12.78
N ILE A 79 7.66 -2.82 -11.65
CA ILE A 79 8.73 -1.97 -11.12
C ILE A 79 9.46 -2.79 -10.06
N PHE A 80 10.63 -3.33 -10.44
CA PHE A 80 11.43 -4.20 -9.59
C PHE A 80 12.60 -3.45 -8.97
N THR A 81 12.81 -3.63 -7.66
CA THR A 81 13.98 -3.15 -6.94
C THR A 81 14.37 -4.15 -5.86
N THR A 82 15.65 -4.20 -5.51
CA THR A 82 16.13 -5.03 -4.39
C THR A 82 15.87 -4.35 -3.05
N ASP A 83 15.85 -5.13 -1.96
CA ASP A 83 15.74 -4.57 -0.61
C ASP A 83 16.93 -3.65 -0.29
N ASP A 84 18.14 -4.02 -0.70
CA ASP A 84 19.34 -3.22 -0.45
C ASP A 84 19.30 -1.88 -1.18
N GLU A 85 18.90 -1.85 -2.47
CA GLU A 85 18.72 -0.60 -3.23
C GLU A 85 17.61 0.27 -2.62
N LEU A 86 16.51 -0.34 -2.17
CA LEU A 86 15.37 0.37 -1.61
C LEU A 86 15.70 0.99 -0.26
N TYR A 87 16.31 0.22 0.65
CA TYR A 87 16.73 0.72 1.96
C TYR A 87 17.85 1.74 1.84
N GLN A 88 18.78 1.57 0.89
CA GLN A 88 19.79 2.59 0.59
C GLN A 88 19.12 3.90 0.14
N ALA A 89 18.24 3.81 -0.86
CA ALA A 89 17.52 4.98 -1.38
C ALA A 89 16.72 5.69 -0.28
N TYR A 90 16.11 4.93 0.64
CA TYR A 90 15.38 5.49 1.77
C TYR A 90 16.31 6.17 2.78
N SER A 91 17.46 5.57 3.08
CA SER A 91 18.47 6.15 3.97
C SER A 91 19.14 7.41 3.43
N GLU A 92 19.13 7.60 2.12
CA GLU A 92 19.65 8.77 1.39
C GLU A 92 18.56 9.82 1.08
N GLU A 93 17.30 9.58 1.49
CA GLU A 93 16.18 10.48 1.22
C GLU A 93 16.43 11.86 1.87
N GLY A 94 16.58 12.91 1.04
CA GLY A 94 16.89 14.28 1.48
C GLY A 94 18.34 14.71 1.30
N GLU A 95 19.25 13.78 0.96
CA GLU A 95 20.57 14.13 0.42
C GLU A 95 20.42 14.47 -1.08
N ASP A 96 21.23 15.39 -1.64
CA ASP A 96 21.25 15.77 -3.08
C ASP A 96 21.68 14.61 -4.02
N VAL A 97 21.60 13.38 -3.52
CA VAL A 97 21.85 12.16 -4.25
C VAL A 97 20.66 11.91 -5.17
N HIS A 98 20.93 11.93 -6.48
CA HIS A 98 19.94 11.60 -7.49
C HIS A 98 19.63 10.09 -7.47
N VAL A 99 18.84 9.63 -6.49
CA VAL A 99 18.19 8.32 -6.58
C VAL A 99 17.37 8.30 -7.87
N LYS A 100 17.64 7.35 -8.75
CA LYS A 100 16.98 7.19 -10.05
C LYS A 100 16.49 5.76 -10.20
N GLY A 101 15.50 5.56 -11.07
CA GLY A 101 14.97 4.24 -11.38
C GLY A 101 13.95 3.73 -10.37
N ALA A 102 13.85 2.41 -10.26
CA ALA A 102 12.81 1.71 -9.52
C ALA A 102 12.73 2.03 -8.02
N PRO A 103 13.83 2.17 -7.25
CA PRO A 103 13.76 2.51 -5.82
C PRO A 103 12.99 3.82 -5.58
N LYS A 104 13.24 4.83 -6.42
CA LYS A 104 12.55 6.13 -6.32
C LYS A 104 11.06 6.02 -6.63
N GLU A 105 10.67 5.17 -7.57
CA GLU A 105 9.25 4.93 -7.84
C GLU A 105 8.54 4.25 -6.64
N VAL A 106 9.23 3.34 -5.95
CA VAL A 106 8.72 2.73 -4.72
C VAL A 106 8.58 3.76 -3.60
N LEU A 107 9.58 4.63 -3.40
CA LEU A 107 9.50 5.68 -2.38
C LEU A 107 8.36 6.68 -2.64
N ARG A 108 8.10 7.03 -3.90
CA ARG A 108 6.95 7.87 -4.27
C ARG A 108 5.61 7.20 -3.95
N TYR A 109 5.50 5.88 -4.10
CA TYR A 109 4.29 5.17 -3.66
C TYR A 109 4.09 5.33 -2.16
N ARG A 110 5.14 5.11 -1.37
CA ARG A 110 5.09 5.31 0.08
C ARG A 110 4.71 6.75 0.43
N GLU A 111 5.32 7.73 -0.22
CA GLU A 111 5.00 9.15 -0.04
C GLU A 111 3.52 9.43 -0.34
N ALA A 112 3.00 8.91 -1.45
CA ALA A 112 1.59 9.07 -1.84
C ALA A 112 0.63 8.42 -0.85
N LEU A 113 0.94 7.21 -0.35
CA LEU A 113 0.17 6.53 0.68
C LEU A 113 -0.01 7.42 1.91
N TRP A 114 1.09 7.98 2.40
CA TRP A 114 1.09 8.86 3.56
C TRP A 114 0.45 10.22 3.29
N GLU A 115 0.64 10.78 2.10
CA GLU A 115 -0.04 12.02 1.71
C GLU A 115 -1.54 11.85 1.69
N GLY A 116 -2.04 10.76 1.10
CA GLY A 116 -3.45 10.46 1.11
C GLY A 116 -4.00 10.30 2.52
N HIS A 117 -3.25 9.65 3.41
CA HIS A 117 -3.68 9.49 4.81
C HIS A 117 -3.77 10.85 5.52
N ARG A 118 -2.74 11.70 5.39
CA ARG A 118 -2.75 13.07 5.93
C ARG A 118 -3.88 13.93 5.35
N TYR A 119 -4.12 13.81 4.05
CA TYR A 119 -5.20 14.52 3.37
C TYR A 119 -6.55 14.20 4.02
N LEU A 120 -6.83 12.92 4.26
CA LEU A 120 -8.09 12.47 4.84
C LEU A 120 -8.21 12.83 6.32
N MET A 121 -7.11 12.84 7.07
CA MET A 121 -7.11 13.36 8.45
C MET A 121 -7.45 14.85 8.52
N ALA A 122 -7.10 15.63 7.49
CA ALA A 122 -7.38 17.07 7.43
C ALA A 122 -8.77 17.38 6.84
N GLN A 123 -9.17 16.68 5.77
CA GLN A 123 -10.40 16.96 5.02
C GLN A 123 -11.61 16.12 5.47
N GLY A 124 -11.37 14.96 6.10
CA GLY A 124 -12.41 14.05 6.61
C GLY A 124 -13.08 13.15 5.55
N GLN A 125 -12.90 13.43 4.26
CA GLN A 125 -13.61 12.76 3.18
C GLN A 125 -12.77 12.64 1.90
N PHE A 126 -13.11 11.65 1.06
CA PHE A 126 -12.53 11.50 -0.28
C PHE A 126 -13.17 12.46 -1.26
N ASP A 127 -12.38 12.98 -2.20
CA ASP A 127 -12.82 13.80 -3.32
C ASP A 127 -11.93 13.55 -4.55
N GLN A 128 -12.15 14.28 -5.63
CA GLN A 128 -11.33 14.17 -6.83
C GLN A 128 -9.88 14.61 -6.60
N ASP A 129 -9.67 15.62 -5.74
CA ASP A 129 -8.34 16.19 -5.47
C ASP A 129 -7.43 15.21 -4.75
N TYR A 130 -7.98 14.38 -3.85
CA TYR A 130 -7.29 13.24 -3.26
C TYR A 130 -6.60 12.38 -4.33
N PHE A 131 -7.35 11.91 -5.33
CA PHE A 131 -6.81 11.03 -6.38
C PHE A 131 -5.78 11.75 -7.24
N ILE A 132 -6.01 13.01 -7.58
CA ILE A 132 -5.07 13.82 -8.37
C ILE A 132 -3.75 14.00 -7.61
N ARG A 133 -3.79 14.25 -6.29
CA ARG A 133 -2.59 14.37 -5.44
C ARG A 133 -1.79 13.07 -5.44
N LEU A 134 -2.44 11.93 -5.21
CA LEU A 134 -1.78 10.63 -5.25
C LEU A 134 -1.09 10.40 -6.59
N TYR A 135 -1.82 10.62 -7.69
CA TYR A 135 -1.30 10.45 -9.04
C TYR A 135 -0.06 11.32 -9.31
N ARG A 136 -0.11 12.60 -8.94
CA ARG A 136 1.00 13.53 -9.11
C ARG A 136 2.26 13.12 -8.36
N ILE A 137 2.12 12.60 -7.13
CA ILE A 137 3.25 12.10 -6.35
C ILE A 137 3.82 10.82 -6.99
N ILE A 138 2.97 9.83 -7.25
CA ILE A 138 3.39 8.53 -7.82
C ILE A 138 4.14 8.73 -9.14
N LYS A 139 3.63 9.61 -10.02
CA LYS A 139 4.17 9.82 -11.36
C LYS A 139 5.16 10.98 -11.47
N GLN A 140 5.34 11.80 -10.42
CA GLN A 140 6.08 13.06 -10.46
C GLN A 140 5.70 13.92 -11.66
N THR A 141 4.41 14.26 -11.73
CA THR A 141 3.83 15.08 -12.79
C THR A 141 2.94 16.16 -12.20
N ASN A 142 2.61 17.17 -12.99
CA ASN A 142 1.58 18.17 -12.70
C ASN A 142 0.25 17.88 -13.41
N ASP A 143 0.18 16.79 -14.18
CA ASP A 143 -1.03 16.32 -14.85
C ASP A 143 -2.14 15.95 -13.84
N GLY A 144 -3.35 15.72 -14.35
CA GLY A 144 -4.50 15.28 -13.58
C GLY A 144 -5.26 14.17 -14.31
N LEU A 145 -6.59 14.20 -14.25
CA LEU A 145 -7.43 13.28 -15.01
C LEU A 145 -7.04 13.26 -16.49
N ARG A 146 -7.10 12.08 -17.11
CA ARG A 146 -6.81 11.97 -18.54
C ARG A 146 -7.83 12.77 -19.36
N PRO A 147 -7.41 13.41 -20.46
CA PRO A 147 -8.31 14.24 -21.24
C PRO A 147 -9.41 13.38 -21.91
N PRO A 148 -10.60 13.94 -22.20
CA PRO A 148 -11.70 13.25 -22.87
C PRO A 148 -11.33 12.53 -24.18
N SER A 149 -10.32 13.07 -24.89
CA SER A 149 -9.81 12.53 -26.15
C SER A 149 -8.80 11.38 -25.99
N ALA A 150 -8.36 11.05 -24.77
CA ALA A 150 -7.42 9.97 -24.53
C ALA A 150 -8.06 8.61 -24.83
N HIS A 151 -7.47 7.88 -25.78
CA HIS A 151 -7.87 6.52 -26.11
C HIS A 151 -6.99 5.53 -25.33
N ILE A 152 -7.54 4.95 -24.27
CA ILE A 152 -6.85 3.97 -23.43
C ILE A 152 -7.41 2.58 -23.75
N TYR A 153 -6.52 1.61 -23.94
CA TYR A 153 -6.88 0.20 -24.07
C TYR A 153 -6.10 -0.58 -23.02
N ILE A 154 -6.81 -1.24 -22.10
CA ILE A 154 -6.19 -2.18 -21.18
C ILE A 154 -6.04 -3.50 -21.93
N LYS A 155 -4.79 -3.84 -22.22
CA LYS A 155 -4.45 -4.98 -23.07
C LYS A 155 -3.96 -6.17 -22.25
N GLN A 156 -4.16 -7.36 -22.79
CA GLN A 156 -3.57 -8.57 -22.23
C GLN A 156 -2.06 -8.54 -22.37
N GLY A 157 -1.34 -8.64 -21.26
CA GLY A 157 0.11 -8.81 -21.24
C GLY A 157 0.54 -10.24 -21.60
N GLY A 158 1.86 -10.46 -21.69
CA GLY A 158 2.46 -11.77 -21.91
C GLY A 158 2.75 -12.10 -23.38
N THR A 159 3.10 -13.36 -23.63
CA THR A 159 3.47 -13.91 -24.94
C THR A 159 2.49 -15.03 -25.30
N GLY A 160 1.63 -14.79 -26.28
CA GLY A 160 0.62 -15.77 -26.70
C GLY A 160 -0.37 -15.19 -27.70
N PRO A 161 -1.31 -15.99 -28.23
CA PRO A 161 -2.22 -15.56 -29.31
C PRO A 161 -3.10 -14.36 -28.94
N ASN A 162 -3.39 -14.20 -27.64
CA ASN A 162 -4.21 -13.10 -27.12
C ASN A 162 -3.37 -11.93 -26.59
N ALA A 163 -2.03 -12.01 -26.62
CA ALA A 163 -1.18 -10.91 -26.18
C ALA A 163 -1.45 -9.65 -27.00
N GLY A 164 -1.60 -8.51 -26.33
CA GLY A 164 -1.92 -7.23 -26.97
C GLY A 164 -3.40 -7.04 -27.32
N THR A 165 -4.27 -8.04 -27.14
CA THR A 165 -5.71 -7.87 -27.32
C THR A 165 -6.32 -7.04 -26.19
N ALA A 166 -7.34 -6.24 -26.49
CA ALA A 166 -8.02 -5.43 -25.48
C ALA A 166 -8.84 -6.33 -24.54
N ILE A 167 -8.53 -6.27 -23.24
CA ILE A 167 -9.32 -6.86 -22.16
C ILE A 167 -10.44 -5.91 -21.77
N TYR A 168 -10.17 -4.60 -21.80
CA TYR A 168 -11.09 -3.57 -21.35
C TYR A 168 -10.74 -2.20 -21.94
N THR A 169 -11.76 -1.38 -22.20
CA THR A 169 -11.61 0.03 -22.63
C THR A 169 -12.39 0.91 -21.64
N PRO A 170 -11.70 1.75 -20.84
CA PRO A 170 -12.33 2.53 -19.77
C PRO A 170 -13.24 3.64 -20.30
N PRO A 171 -14.14 4.19 -19.45
CA PRO A 171 -15.03 5.29 -19.83
C PRO A 171 -14.22 6.49 -20.34
N ARG A 172 -14.76 7.31 -21.24
CA ARG A 172 -14.08 8.52 -21.72
C ARG A 172 -15.12 9.59 -22.03
N ASP A 173 -14.72 10.62 -22.78
CA ASP A 173 -15.56 11.76 -23.16
C ASP A 173 -15.80 12.75 -21.99
N LYS A 174 -16.29 13.94 -22.35
CA LYS A 174 -16.29 15.11 -21.47
C LYS A 174 -17.20 14.89 -20.26
N GLY A 175 -16.66 15.02 -19.05
CA GLY A 175 -17.42 14.99 -17.80
C GLY A 175 -17.73 13.58 -17.27
N ILE A 176 -17.48 12.52 -18.04
CA ILE A 176 -17.82 11.15 -17.62
C ILE A 176 -16.89 10.68 -16.49
N ILE A 177 -15.58 10.91 -16.60
CA ILE A 177 -14.63 10.48 -15.56
C ILE A 177 -14.91 11.22 -14.25
N GLU A 178 -15.15 12.53 -14.32
CA GLU A 178 -15.49 13.38 -13.18
C GLU A 178 -16.77 12.90 -12.50
N GLN A 179 -17.82 12.61 -13.27
CA GLN A 179 -19.08 12.07 -12.73
C GLN A 179 -18.91 10.71 -12.06
N LYS A 180 -18.13 9.81 -12.67
CA LYS A 180 -17.88 8.48 -12.08
C LYS A 180 -17.02 8.55 -10.82
N LEU A 181 -16.04 9.45 -10.77
CA LEU A 181 -15.27 9.69 -9.56
C LEU A 181 -16.13 10.32 -8.46
N GLN A 182 -17.03 11.26 -8.80
CA GLN A 182 -17.97 11.82 -7.83
C GLN A 182 -18.88 10.75 -7.25
N ASN A 183 -19.46 9.88 -8.10
CA ASN A 183 -20.27 8.75 -7.63
C ASN A 183 -19.47 7.80 -6.72
N LEU A 184 -18.21 7.52 -7.07
CA LEU A 184 -17.31 6.70 -6.25
C LEU A 184 -17.05 7.33 -4.88
N THR A 185 -16.71 8.62 -4.83
CA THR A 185 -16.44 9.31 -3.55
C THR A 185 -17.70 9.44 -2.71
N ASP A 186 -18.85 9.73 -3.32
CA ASP A 186 -20.14 9.76 -2.62
C ASP A 186 -20.45 8.40 -1.99
N PHE A 187 -20.23 7.31 -2.72
CA PHE A 187 -20.43 5.94 -2.23
C PHE A 187 -19.59 5.60 -1.01
N VAL A 188 -18.30 5.98 -1.04
CA VAL A 188 -17.37 5.69 0.05
C VAL A 188 -17.60 6.60 1.25
N ASN A 189 -17.91 7.89 1.04
CA ASN A 189 -18.07 8.85 2.13
C ASN A 189 -19.37 8.67 2.91
N ASP A 190 -20.49 8.41 2.23
CA ASP A 190 -21.82 8.46 2.83
C ASP A 190 -22.26 7.08 3.38
N ASP A 191 -22.05 6.85 4.68
CA ASP A 191 -22.44 5.61 5.35
C ASP A 191 -23.92 5.55 5.73
N GLU A 192 -24.60 6.70 5.81
CA GLU A 192 -26.04 6.76 6.10
C GLU A 192 -26.85 6.37 4.86
N LYS A 193 -26.50 6.95 3.72
CA LYS A 193 -27.13 6.64 2.43
C LYS A 193 -26.77 5.25 1.94
N TYR A 194 -25.55 4.79 2.22
CA TYR A 194 -25.07 3.48 1.81
C TYR A 194 -24.59 2.67 3.03
N PRO A 195 -25.52 2.06 3.81
CA PRO A 195 -25.18 1.29 5.01
C PRO A 195 -24.61 -0.08 4.63
N ILE A 196 -23.35 -0.08 4.19
CA ILE A 196 -22.58 -1.24 3.76
C ILE A 196 -21.30 -1.27 4.60
N ASP A 197 -20.90 -2.46 5.06
CA ASP A 197 -19.67 -2.62 5.83
C ASP A 197 -18.45 -2.05 5.06
N PRO A 198 -17.59 -1.25 5.71
CA PRO A 198 -16.45 -0.61 5.05
C PRO A 198 -15.52 -1.54 4.27
N LEU A 199 -15.36 -2.79 4.68
CA LEU A 199 -14.51 -3.76 3.97
C LEU A 199 -15.12 -4.19 2.63
N ILE A 200 -16.45 -4.36 2.61
CA ILE A 200 -17.20 -4.64 1.38
C ILE A 200 -17.20 -3.38 0.49
N LYS A 201 -17.42 -2.19 1.06
CA LYS A 201 -17.30 -0.92 0.34
C LYS A 201 -15.92 -0.77 -0.31
N MET A 202 -14.84 -1.07 0.42
CA MET A 202 -13.47 -1.01 -0.09
C MET A 202 -13.29 -1.93 -1.31
N ALA A 203 -13.73 -3.19 -1.23
CA ALA A 203 -13.64 -4.11 -2.36
C ALA A 203 -14.41 -3.60 -3.60
N ILE A 204 -15.61 -3.07 -3.40
CA ILE A 204 -16.43 -2.50 -4.49
C ILE A 204 -15.78 -1.25 -5.08
N ALA A 205 -15.35 -0.33 -4.23
CA ALA A 205 -14.72 0.93 -4.60
C ALA A 205 -13.42 0.70 -5.35
N HIS A 206 -12.62 -0.31 -4.96
CA HIS A 206 -11.40 -0.68 -5.65
C HIS A 206 -11.65 -1.06 -7.10
N TYR A 207 -12.58 -1.99 -7.33
CA TYR A 207 -12.99 -2.37 -8.69
C TYR A 207 -13.44 -1.15 -9.49
N GLN A 208 -14.32 -0.33 -8.90
CA GLN A 208 -14.87 0.83 -9.59
C GLN A 208 -13.76 1.81 -10.01
N PHE A 209 -12.80 2.08 -9.13
CA PHE A 209 -11.66 2.94 -9.44
C PHE A 209 -10.79 2.40 -10.57
N GLU A 210 -10.43 1.11 -10.51
CA GLU A 210 -9.61 0.44 -11.53
C GLU A 210 -10.27 0.49 -12.92
N VAL A 211 -11.60 0.36 -12.96
CA VAL A 211 -12.42 0.34 -14.17
C VAL A 211 -12.74 1.75 -14.69
N ILE A 212 -12.90 2.76 -13.83
CA ILE A 212 -12.92 4.17 -14.25
C ILE A 212 -11.59 4.53 -14.93
N HIS A 213 -10.48 4.02 -14.38
CA HIS A 213 -9.13 4.24 -14.89
C HIS A 213 -8.85 5.74 -15.20
N PRO A 214 -8.95 6.63 -14.18
CA PRO A 214 -9.03 8.07 -14.40
C PRO A 214 -7.74 8.71 -14.92
N PHE A 215 -6.59 8.07 -14.78
CA PHE A 215 -5.29 8.61 -15.16
C PHE A 215 -4.70 7.90 -16.38
N ARG A 216 -3.69 8.50 -17.02
CA ARG A 216 -2.97 7.89 -18.15
C ARG A 216 -2.13 6.67 -17.75
N ASP A 217 -1.66 6.64 -16.51
CA ASP A 217 -0.86 5.59 -15.90
C ASP A 217 -0.96 5.72 -14.37
N GLY A 218 -0.49 4.74 -13.60
CA GLY A 218 -0.44 4.78 -12.14
C GLY A 218 -1.76 4.42 -11.45
N ASN A 219 -2.80 4.08 -12.21
CA ASN A 219 -4.12 3.73 -11.68
C ASN A 219 -4.03 2.56 -10.68
N GLY A 220 -3.37 1.46 -11.04
CA GLY A 220 -3.21 0.30 -10.14
C GLY A 220 -2.61 0.67 -8.78
N ARG A 221 -1.55 1.49 -8.78
CA ARG A 221 -0.90 1.97 -7.56
C ARG A 221 -1.82 2.88 -6.75
N ALA A 222 -2.48 3.84 -7.39
CA ALA A 222 -3.43 4.73 -6.72
C ALA A 222 -4.64 3.98 -6.14
N GLY A 223 -5.17 2.96 -6.83
CA GLY A 223 -6.27 2.13 -6.33
C GLY A 223 -5.88 1.31 -5.10
N ARG A 224 -4.67 0.75 -5.09
CA ARG A 224 -4.17 0.01 -3.90
C ARG A 224 -3.93 0.93 -2.69
N ILE A 225 -3.43 2.15 -2.91
CA ILE A 225 -3.37 3.18 -1.86
C ILE A 225 -4.78 3.53 -1.36
N PHE A 226 -5.71 3.76 -2.29
CA PHE A 226 -7.10 4.08 -1.96
C PHE A 226 -7.73 3.05 -1.02
N ASN A 227 -7.48 1.75 -1.24
CA ASN A 227 -7.95 0.70 -0.35
C ASN A 227 -7.49 0.87 1.09
N ILE A 228 -6.18 1.04 1.30
CA ILE A 228 -5.60 1.19 2.64
C ILE A 228 -6.13 2.46 3.30
N ASN A 229 -6.26 3.53 2.51
CA ASN A 229 -6.78 4.79 2.99
C ASN A 229 -8.26 4.71 3.39
N ILE A 230 -9.10 3.93 2.69
CA ILE A 230 -10.48 3.65 3.12
C ILE A 230 -10.47 3.02 4.51
N LEU A 231 -9.59 2.03 4.76
CA LEU A 231 -9.51 1.39 6.08
C LEU A 231 -9.15 2.40 7.18
N THR A 232 -8.23 3.32 6.89
CA THR A 232 -7.84 4.35 7.86
C THR A 232 -8.91 5.42 8.07
N GLN A 233 -9.54 5.90 7.00
CA GLN A 233 -10.59 6.91 7.06
C GLN A 233 -11.84 6.39 7.79
N LYS A 234 -12.12 5.08 7.69
CA LYS A 234 -13.22 4.41 8.37
C LYS A 234 -12.86 3.92 9.78
N GLY A 235 -11.67 4.26 10.29
CA GLY A 235 -11.24 3.91 11.65
C GLY A 235 -11.05 2.41 11.89
N LEU A 236 -10.88 1.61 10.83
CA LEU A 236 -10.54 0.19 10.97
C LEU A 236 -9.04 -0.01 11.27
N LEU A 237 -8.22 0.98 10.94
CA LEU A 237 -6.81 1.10 11.30
C LEU A 237 -6.51 2.58 11.57
N ASP A 238 -5.65 2.89 12.55
CA ASP A 238 -5.25 4.28 12.79
C ASP A 238 -4.16 4.74 11.80
N LEU A 239 -3.39 3.78 11.28
CA LEU A 239 -2.27 4.03 10.38
C LEU A 239 -2.35 3.13 9.14
N PRO A 240 -1.86 3.57 7.97
CA PRO A 240 -1.82 2.79 6.74
C PRO A 240 -0.73 1.71 6.77
N ILE A 241 -0.88 0.72 7.65
CA ILE A 241 0.11 -0.34 7.92
C ILE A 241 -0.33 -1.72 7.40
N LEU A 242 -1.38 -1.80 6.57
CA LEU A 242 -1.79 -3.07 5.99
C LEU A 242 -0.89 -3.43 4.80
N PHE A 243 -0.25 -4.60 4.83
CA PHE A 243 0.58 -5.11 3.74
C PHE A 243 -0.24 -5.82 2.64
N LEU A 244 -1.29 -5.16 2.15
CA LEU A 244 -2.31 -5.73 1.26
C LEU A 244 -1.72 -6.29 -0.03
N SER A 245 -0.75 -5.57 -0.62
CA SER A 245 -0.16 -5.93 -1.91
C SER A 245 0.61 -7.25 -1.88
N ARG A 246 1.03 -7.74 -0.71
CA ARG A 246 1.70 -9.06 -0.56
C ARG A 246 0.81 -10.20 -1.02
N TYR A 247 -0.48 -10.18 -0.68
CA TYR A 247 -1.41 -11.19 -1.17
C TYR A 247 -1.65 -11.05 -2.67
N ILE A 248 -1.82 -9.80 -3.13
CA ILE A 248 -2.12 -9.50 -4.54
C ILE A 248 -0.97 -9.93 -5.45
N ILE A 249 0.30 -9.68 -5.10
CA ILE A 249 1.43 -10.11 -5.92
C ILE A 249 1.54 -11.65 -5.97
N ASN A 250 1.32 -12.34 -4.85
CA ASN A 250 1.34 -13.81 -4.79
C ASN A 250 0.19 -14.45 -5.60
N HIS A 251 -0.91 -13.72 -5.79
CA HIS A 251 -2.10 -14.17 -6.53
C HIS A 251 -2.41 -13.27 -7.73
N LYS A 252 -1.37 -12.68 -8.36
CA LYS A 252 -1.50 -11.63 -9.40
C LYS A 252 -2.41 -12.03 -10.56
N SER A 253 -2.30 -13.29 -11.00
CA SER A 253 -3.15 -13.82 -12.08
C SER A 253 -4.63 -13.86 -11.70
N GLU A 254 -4.93 -14.31 -10.48
CA GLU A 254 -6.30 -14.36 -9.95
C GLU A 254 -6.89 -12.96 -9.78
N TYR A 255 -6.11 -12.02 -9.23
CA TYR A 255 -6.50 -10.62 -9.10
C TYR A 255 -7.03 -10.02 -10.41
N TYR A 256 -6.25 -10.10 -11.49
CA TYR A 256 -6.66 -9.56 -12.79
C TYR A 256 -7.80 -10.38 -13.43
N SER A 257 -7.81 -11.70 -13.23
CA SER A 257 -8.89 -12.57 -13.72
C SER A 257 -10.24 -12.22 -13.07
N LEU A 258 -10.26 -11.92 -11.77
CA LEU A 258 -11.45 -11.53 -11.04
C LEU A 258 -11.92 -10.11 -11.40
N LEU A 259 -11.01 -9.13 -11.51
CA LEU A 259 -11.34 -7.80 -12.04
C LEU A 259 -12.02 -7.89 -13.42
N ALA A 260 -11.42 -8.64 -14.35
CA ALA A 260 -12.02 -8.88 -15.66
C ALA A 260 -13.34 -9.66 -15.55
N GLY A 261 -13.44 -10.60 -14.62
CA GLY A 261 -14.63 -11.41 -14.34
C GLY A 261 -15.84 -10.58 -13.90
N VAL A 262 -15.64 -9.53 -13.10
CA VAL A 262 -16.72 -8.60 -12.73
C VAL A 262 -17.21 -7.86 -13.98
N THR A 263 -16.30 -7.24 -14.73
CA THR A 263 -16.63 -6.48 -15.95
C THR A 263 -17.35 -7.32 -17.00
N GLN A 264 -16.94 -8.58 -17.19
CA GLN A 264 -17.40 -9.42 -18.29
C GLN A 264 -18.56 -10.35 -17.93
N ARG A 265 -18.71 -10.69 -16.65
CA ARG A 265 -19.65 -11.73 -16.18
C ARG A 265 -20.37 -11.37 -14.88
N GLY A 266 -20.13 -10.19 -14.31
CA GLY A 266 -20.77 -9.75 -13.06
C GLY A 266 -20.35 -10.56 -11.83
N LEU A 267 -19.14 -11.15 -11.82
CA LEU A 267 -18.63 -12.02 -10.74
C LEU A 267 -18.23 -11.25 -9.45
N TRP A 268 -19.13 -10.42 -8.94
CA TRP A 268 -18.93 -9.58 -7.76
C TRP A 268 -18.61 -10.36 -6.51
N GLU A 269 -19.33 -11.45 -6.25
CA GLU A 269 -19.13 -12.26 -5.05
C GLU A 269 -17.70 -12.80 -4.95
N ARG A 270 -17.18 -13.38 -6.04
CA ARG A 270 -15.80 -13.90 -6.07
C ARG A 270 -14.76 -12.81 -5.88
N TRP A 271 -14.99 -11.63 -6.46
CA TRP A 271 -14.11 -10.48 -6.28
C TRP A 271 -14.08 -9.99 -4.82
N ILE A 272 -15.26 -9.87 -4.20
CA ILE A 272 -15.37 -9.43 -2.80
C ILE A 272 -14.70 -10.45 -1.88
N LEU A 273 -14.97 -11.75 -2.07
CA LEU A 273 -14.32 -12.83 -1.31
C LEU A 273 -12.79 -12.77 -1.42
N TYR A 274 -12.26 -12.58 -2.63
CA TYR A 274 -10.83 -12.43 -2.85
C TYR A 274 -10.25 -11.24 -2.09
N MET A 275 -10.88 -10.06 -2.18
CA MET A 275 -10.40 -8.86 -1.49
C MET A 275 -10.48 -8.99 0.03
N LEU A 276 -11.56 -9.58 0.56
CA LEU A 276 -11.70 -9.85 1.99
C LEU A 276 -10.64 -10.85 2.47
N LYS A 277 -10.36 -11.90 1.68
CA LYS A 277 -9.31 -12.87 2.01
C LYS A 277 -7.92 -12.27 1.96
N ALA A 278 -7.66 -11.37 1.01
CA ALA A 278 -6.43 -10.61 0.93
C ALA A 278 -6.20 -9.76 2.19
N VAL A 279 -7.24 -9.04 2.65
CA VAL A 279 -7.17 -8.26 3.90
C VAL A 279 -6.97 -9.17 5.11
N GLU A 280 -7.73 -10.28 5.23
CA GLU A 280 -7.59 -11.22 6.36
C GLU A 280 -6.16 -11.76 6.46
N THR A 281 -5.64 -12.27 5.34
CA THR A 281 -4.32 -12.90 5.28
C THR A 281 -3.22 -11.90 5.60
N THR A 282 -3.29 -10.71 5.00
CA THR A 282 -2.26 -9.68 5.18
C THR A 282 -2.35 -8.98 6.53
N ALA A 283 -3.54 -8.85 7.13
CA ALA A 283 -3.68 -8.37 8.49
C ALA A 283 -3.01 -9.31 9.50
N ASN A 284 -3.18 -10.63 9.34
CA ASN A 284 -2.50 -11.62 10.18
C ASN A 284 -0.98 -11.61 9.97
N LEU A 285 -0.53 -11.52 8.71
CA LEU A 285 0.89 -11.40 8.38
C LEU A 285 1.51 -10.16 9.03
N THR A 286 0.89 -9.00 8.87
CA THR A 286 1.35 -7.76 9.48
C THR A 286 1.34 -7.86 11.00
N PHE A 287 0.31 -8.44 11.61
CA PHE A 287 0.25 -8.65 13.06
C PHE A 287 1.45 -9.47 13.58
N ASN A 288 1.81 -10.55 12.88
CA ASN A 288 2.98 -11.36 13.25
C ASN A 288 4.28 -10.57 13.09
N LYS A 289 4.50 -9.91 11.94
CA LYS A 289 5.67 -9.05 11.71
C LYS A 289 5.82 -7.97 12.78
N VAL A 290 4.71 -7.34 13.17
CA VAL A 290 4.69 -6.34 14.25
C VAL A 290 5.19 -6.96 15.57
N ASN A 291 4.75 -8.16 15.92
CA ASN A 291 5.22 -8.85 17.13
C ASN A 291 6.69 -9.22 17.05
N ASP A 292 7.16 -9.71 15.90
CA ASP A 292 8.55 -10.09 15.69
C ASP A 292 9.47 -8.86 15.79
N ILE A 293 9.06 -7.73 15.19
CA ILE A 293 9.79 -6.44 15.30
C ILE A 293 9.90 -6.00 16.76
N LEU A 294 8.82 -6.12 17.53
CA LEU A 294 8.82 -5.72 18.94
C LEU A 294 9.70 -6.64 19.79
N ALA A 295 9.65 -7.95 19.56
CA ALA A 295 10.50 -8.93 20.24
C ALA A 295 11.98 -8.70 19.91
N ALA A 296 12.31 -8.46 18.63
CA ALA A 296 13.66 -8.12 18.19
C ALA A 296 14.16 -6.82 18.84
N LYS A 297 13.29 -5.80 18.94
CA LYS A 297 13.61 -4.53 19.58
C LYS A 297 13.89 -4.70 21.07
N GLU A 298 13.08 -5.47 21.78
CA GLU A 298 13.27 -5.78 23.19
C GLU A 298 14.56 -6.57 23.44
N GLY A 299 14.82 -7.59 22.62
CA GLY A 299 16.06 -8.37 22.66
C GLY A 299 17.31 -7.51 22.44
N MET A 300 17.29 -6.63 21.43
CA MET A 300 18.39 -5.69 21.18
C MET A 300 18.58 -4.73 22.35
N MET A 301 17.50 -4.18 22.90
CA MET A 301 17.56 -3.28 24.06
C MET A 301 18.20 -3.95 25.28
N LYS A 302 17.82 -5.21 25.54
CA LYS A 302 18.40 -6.00 26.63
C LYS A 302 19.89 -6.24 26.42
N ALA A 303 20.31 -6.73 25.25
CA ALA A 303 21.71 -6.97 24.94
C ALA A 303 22.56 -5.70 25.09
N ILE A 304 22.08 -4.55 24.59
CA ILE A 304 22.78 -3.27 24.72
C ILE A 304 22.92 -2.85 26.19
N THR A 305 21.87 -3.04 26.99
CA THR A 305 21.88 -2.64 28.41
C THR A 305 22.79 -3.53 29.25
N ASP A 306 22.82 -4.84 28.96
CA ASP A 306 23.58 -5.82 29.74
C ASP A 306 25.07 -5.84 29.36
N GLU A 307 25.40 -5.65 28.08
CA GLU A 307 26.75 -5.88 27.54
C GLU A 307 27.53 -4.59 27.23
N THR A 308 26.88 -3.42 27.28
CA THR A 308 27.52 -2.13 26.92
C THR A 308 27.30 -1.04 27.96
N LYS A 309 28.01 0.08 27.79
CA LYS A 309 27.79 1.32 28.56
C LYS A 309 27.28 2.45 27.66
N ILE A 310 26.53 2.10 26.62
CA ILE A 310 25.94 3.04 25.68
C ILE A 310 24.95 3.94 26.44
N ARG A 311 25.10 5.25 26.29
CA ARG A 311 24.16 6.23 26.89
C ARG A 311 22.92 6.34 26.02
N LYS A 312 21.74 6.58 26.60
CA LYS A 312 20.45 6.69 25.88
C LYS A 312 20.13 5.50 24.94
N PRO A 313 20.32 4.24 25.39
CA PRO A 313 20.14 3.06 24.53
C PRO A 313 18.74 2.99 23.90
N GLU A 314 17.72 3.53 24.56
CA GLU A 314 16.34 3.57 24.04
C GLU A 314 16.26 4.34 22.72
N GLN A 315 16.94 5.50 22.63
CA GLN A 315 16.93 6.35 21.43
C GLN A 315 17.75 5.73 20.29
N LEU A 316 18.87 5.07 20.62
CA LEU A 316 19.66 4.33 19.63
C LEU A 316 18.87 3.17 19.02
N VAL A 317 18.27 2.33 19.87
CA VAL A 317 17.44 1.20 19.43
C VAL A 317 16.25 1.71 18.64
N GLN A 318 15.57 2.76 19.10
CA GLN A 318 14.46 3.37 18.36
C GLN A 318 14.89 3.81 16.95
N MET A 319 16.06 4.46 16.82
CA MET A 319 16.59 4.88 15.52
C MET A 319 16.91 3.68 14.61
N ILE A 320 17.62 2.66 15.15
CA ILE A 320 18.01 1.44 14.43
C ILE A 320 16.79 0.63 13.94
N PHE A 321 15.65 0.75 14.62
CA PHE A 321 14.41 0.10 14.21
C PHE A 321 13.53 0.94 13.29
N THR A 322 13.90 2.19 12.99
CA THR A 322 13.12 2.99 12.01
C THR A 322 13.31 2.50 10.57
N GLN A 323 14.47 1.90 10.27
CA GLN A 323 14.79 1.32 8.97
C GLN A 323 15.94 0.30 9.10
N PRO A 324 16.04 -0.70 8.21
CA PRO A 324 17.09 -1.72 8.30
C PRO A 324 18.52 -1.19 8.17
N LEU A 325 18.75 -0.16 7.33
CA LEU A 325 20.06 0.45 7.14
C LEU A 325 20.17 1.77 7.91
N THR A 326 21.10 1.83 8.86
CA THR A 326 21.38 3.05 9.64
C THR A 326 22.71 3.67 9.21
N LYS A 327 22.77 4.99 9.06
CA LYS A 327 23.99 5.79 8.91
C LYS A 327 24.34 6.48 10.23
N VAL A 328 25.60 6.88 10.36
CA VAL A 328 26.03 7.76 11.46
C VAL A 328 25.25 9.08 11.45
N SER A 329 24.99 9.64 10.25
CA SER A 329 24.25 10.89 10.07
C SER A 329 22.84 10.85 10.68
N HIS A 330 22.13 9.72 10.57
CA HIS A 330 20.79 9.58 11.16
C HIS A 330 20.78 9.83 12.68
N LEU A 331 21.83 9.41 13.40
CA LEU A 331 21.96 9.65 14.83
C LEU A 331 22.42 11.08 15.17
N THR A 332 23.24 11.69 14.31
CA THR A 332 23.72 13.07 14.52
C THR A 332 22.66 14.10 14.18
N ASP A 333 21.93 13.89 13.08
CA ASP A 333 20.89 14.80 12.59
C ASP A 333 19.68 14.81 13.54
N ALA A 334 19.37 13.65 14.13
CA ALA A 334 18.40 13.52 15.21
C ALA A 334 18.90 14.06 16.57
N LYS A 335 20.14 14.58 16.63
CA LYS A 335 20.78 15.13 17.85
C LYS A 335 20.82 14.13 19.02
N ILE A 336 20.92 12.84 18.72
CA ILE A 336 21.00 11.79 19.74
C ILE A 336 22.44 11.73 20.28
N TYR A 337 23.44 11.71 19.38
CA TYR A 337 24.87 11.64 19.69
C TYR A 337 25.71 12.54 18.78
N ALA A 338 26.91 12.89 19.23
CA ALA A 338 27.95 13.44 18.36
C ALA A 338 28.50 12.35 17.41
N GLU A 339 29.03 12.75 16.25
CA GLU A 339 29.43 11.83 15.18
C GLU A 339 30.40 10.73 15.64
N GLY A 340 31.46 11.10 16.38
CA GLY A 340 32.42 10.14 16.92
C GLY A 340 31.77 9.13 17.87
N THR A 341 30.84 9.59 18.72
CA THR A 341 30.09 8.73 19.65
C THR A 341 29.15 7.79 18.90
N ALA A 342 28.38 8.31 17.94
CA ALA A 342 27.48 7.51 17.11
C ALA A 342 28.24 6.41 16.35
N ARG A 343 29.36 6.77 15.71
CA ARG A 343 30.23 5.80 15.01
C ARG A 343 30.78 4.74 15.95
N ASN A 344 31.26 5.12 17.13
CA ASN A 344 31.79 4.16 18.11
C ASN A 344 30.69 3.21 18.60
N TYR A 345 29.49 3.72 18.92
CA TYR A 345 28.39 2.88 19.36
C TYR A 345 27.92 1.92 18.26
N LEU A 346 27.76 2.39 17.02
CA LEU A 346 27.38 1.53 15.90
C LEU A 346 28.43 0.45 15.60
N ASN A 347 29.73 0.79 15.63
CA ASN A 347 30.79 -0.21 15.50
C ASN A 347 30.79 -1.21 16.67
N GLN A 348 30.56 -0.75 17.91
CA GLN A 348 30.44 -1.64 19.07
C GLN A 348 29.29 -2.65 18.90
N LEU A 349 28.16 -2.24 18.31
CA LEU A 349 27.06 -3.16 17.99
C LEU A 349 27.43 -4.14 16.86
N CYS A 350 28.35 -3.77 15.96
CA CYS A 350 28.93 -4.70 15.00
C CYS A 350 29.85 -5.73 15.66
N ASP A 351 30.67 -5.30 16.62
CA ASP A 351 31.55 -6.22 17.37
C ASP A 351 30.74 -7.26 18.17
N LEU A 352 29.54 -6.87 18.64
CA LEU A 352 28.57 -7.78 19.28
C LEU A 352 27.73 -8.61 18.28
N SER A 353 27.98 -8.49 16.97
CA SER A 353 27.20 -9.15 15.91
C SER A 353 25.69 -8.80 15.91
N ILE A 354 25.32 -7.66 16.51
CA ILE A 354 23.94 -7.14 16.52
C ILE A 354 23.65 -6.42 15.20
N LEU A 355 24.65 -5.70 14.67
CA LEU A 355 24.59 -5.02 13.38
C LEU A 355 25.68 -5.56 12.44
N GLU A 356 25.44 -5.50 11.13
CA GLU A 356 26.45 -5.79 10.11
C GLU A 356 26.91 -4.49 9.44
N LYS A 357 28.23 -4.26 9.39
CA LYS A 357 28.76 -3.11 8.65
C LYS A 357 28.81 -3.43 7.16
N ARG A 358 28.10 -2.64 6.35
CA ARG A 358 28.09 -2.75 4.89
C ARG A 358 28.67 -1.53 4.21
N THR A 359 29.30 -1.74 3.07
CA THR A 359 29.69 -0.66 2.15
C THR A 359 28.89 -0.81 0.88
N ILE A 360 27.98 0.13 0.63
CA ILE A 360 27.11 0.14 -0.55
C ILE A 360 27.40 1.41 -1.32
N SER A 361 27.79 1.28 -2.59
CA SER A 361 28.12 2.42 -3.47
C SER A 361 29.10 3.42 -2.83
N GLY A 362 30.12 2.93 -2.13
CA GLY A 362 31.15 3.74 -1.46
C GLY A 362 30.75 4.35 -0.10
N HIS A 363 29.52 4.15 0.36
CA HIS A 363 29.02 4.68 1.63
C HIS A 363 28.90 3.56 2.68
N HIS A 364 29.18 3.91 3.94
CA HIS A 364 29.10 2.96 5.06
C HIS A 364 27.73 2.98 5.73
N TYR A 365 27.17 1.77 5.87
CA TYR A 365 25.89 1.51 6.51
C TYR A 365 26.05 0.47 7.61
N TYR A 366 25.15 0.52 8.58
CA TYR A 366 25.02 -0.47 9.65
C TYR A 366 23.65 -1.13 9.50
N LEU A 367 23.66 -2.39 9.07
CA LEU A 367 22.47 -3.19 8.80
C LEU A 367 21.98 -3.87 10.07
N ASN A 368 20.72 -3.62 10.44
CA ASN A 368 20.00 -4.39 11.43
C ASN A 368 19.54 -5.71 10.82
N MET A 369 20.31 -6.77 11.06
CA MET A 369 20.11 -8.09 10.44
C MET A 369 18.76 -8.70 10.80
N GLU A 370 18.34 -8.57 12.05
CA GLU A 370 17.09 -9.16 12.51
C GLU A 370 15.88 -8.43 11.94
N LEU A 371 15.90 -7.09 11.93
CA LEU A 371 14.84 -6.33 11.28
C LEU A 371 14.78 -6.62 9.78
N TYR A 372 15.92 -6.70 9.09
CA TYR A 372 15.98 -7.05 7.68
C TYR A 372 15.32 -8.41 7.42
N ARG A 373 15.70 -9.44 8.19
CA ARG A 373 15.12 -10.78 8.11
C ARG A 373 13.60 -10.77 8.30
N ILE A 374 13.12 -10.12 9.35
CA ILE A 374 11.68 -10.00 9.64
C ILE A 374 10.93 -9.34 8.48
N LEU A 375 11.52 -8.36 7.81
CA LEU A 375 10.87 -7.66 6.70
C LEU A 375 10.90 -8.46 5.39
N SER A 376 11.94 -9.24 5.13
CA SER A 376 12.11 -10.03 3.91
C SER A 376 11.27 -11.32 3.84
N GLU A 377 10.87 -11.89 4.98
CA GLU A 377 9.97 -13.06 5.07
C GLU A 377 8.52 -12.70 4.64
#